data_AF-A0AAC9B4J5-F1
#
_entry.id   AF-A0AAC9B4J5-F1
#
_cell.length_a   1.000
_cell.length_b   1.000
_cell.length_c   1.000
_cell.angle_alpha   90.00
_cell.angle_beta   90.00
_cell.angle_gamma   90.00
#
_symmetry.space_group_name_H-M   'P 1'
#
loop_
_entity.id
_entity.type
_entity.pdbx_description
1 polymer ?
#
loop_
_entity_poly.entity_id
_entity_poly.type
_entity_poly.pdbx_seq_one_letter_code
_entity_poly.pdbx_strand_id
1 'polypeptide(L)'
;MSKPSLFDMLDQVRPDLEPLAPHFMADKELVEKERYLTLLAANLLEEGGLTEPQVRLFEMLLRSMKIERPLAFYLQQVAKLDKKELFETLSVLKDNSSKVHSFMFDLMMLLRISGALSKNGLNRLQQQAALLLNNNDSIRRLSFLCLKLLNDGIGLDAEEFADDVRVARYERAIGKRPIWLVSYDIFPKMPYSPGEFVGPKSIVVYTKEIDAYRQLFFPRCIVLSICAQDEDWRGYAWGAVFDQRGLPPVAAKVITIPDGLNSWLPLFVNKANR
;
A
#
# COMPACT_ATOMS: atom_id res chain seq x y z
N MET A 1 -12.44 -26.01 31.65
CA MET A 1 -11.80 -25.24 30.56
C MET A 1 -10.32 -25.62 30.55
N SER A 2 -9.80 -26.10 29.41
CA SER A 2 -8.38 -26.43 29.26
C SER A 2 -7.54 -25.16 29.25
N LYS A 3 -6.32 -25.23 29.79
CA LYS A 3 -5.36 -24.12 29.75
C LYS A 3 -5.03 -23.80 28.28
N PRO A 4 -5.03 -22.52 27.85
CA PRO A 4 -4.61 -22.14 26.49
C PRO A 4 -3.16 -22.59 26.24
N SER A 5 -2.85 -22.97 25.01
CA SER A 5 -1.50 -23.39 24.66
C SER A 5 -0.54 -22.19 24.70
N LEU A 6 0.76 -22.45 24.83
CA LEU A 6 1.77 -21.38 24.72
C LEU A 6 1.65 -20.64 23.37
N PHE A 7 1.29 -21.36 22.30
CA PHE A 7 1.06 -20.77 20.99
C PHE A 7 -0.08 -19.75 21.05
N ASP A 8 -1.22 -20.11 21.65
CA ASP A 8 -2.38 -19.21 21.79
C ASP A 8 -2.04 -17.98 22.65
N MET A 9 -1.26 -18.18 23.73
CA MET A 9 -0.84 -17.09 24.61
C MET A 9 0.12 -16.12 23.89
N LEU A 10 1.07 -16.64 23.10
CA LEU A 10 1.99 -15.82 22.32
C LEU A 10 1.25 -15.06 21.22
N ASP A 11 0.30 -15.72 20.55
CA ASP A 11 -0.54 -15.09 19.54
C ASP A 11 -1.40 -13.96 20.13
N GLN A 12 -1.96 -14.14 21.33
CA GLN A 12 -2.77 -13.13 22.03
C GLN A 12 -1.98 -11.88 22.46
N VAL A 13 -0.72 -12.02 22.84
CA VAL A 13 0.12 -10.89 23.30
C VAL A 13 0.77 -10.16 22.12
N ARG A 14 0.91 -10.82 20.97
CA ARG A 14 1.59 -10.27 19.79
C ARG A 14 1.06 -8.89 19.35
N PRO A 15 -0.26 -8.60 19.29
CA PRO A 15 -0.74 -7.27 18.90
C PRO A 15 -0.32 -6.14 19.84
N ASP A 16 -0.04 -6.44 21.11
CA ASP A 16 0.42 -5.45 22.08
C ASP A 16 1.92 -5.19 21.92
N LEU A 17 2.69 -6.20 21.51
CA LEU A 17 4.13 -6.10 21.24
C LEU A 17 4.44 -5.55 19.85
N GLU A 18 3.62 -5.90 18.86
CA GLU A 18 3.73 -5.52 17.45
C GLU A 18 2.44 -4.80 17.00
N PRO A 19 2.12 -3.61 17.57
CA PRO A 19 0.93 -2.86 17.16
C PRO A 19 1.08 -2.36 15.72
N LEU A 20 -0.05 -2.11 15.07
CA LEU A 20 -0.06 -1.42 13.78
C LEU A 20 0.58 -0.03 13.93
N ALA A 21 1.36 0.37 12.92
CA ALA A 21 1.88 1.72 12.83
C ALA A 21 0.73 2.75 12.76
N PRO A 22 0.99 4.04 13.08
CA PRO A 22 -0.04 5.07 13.03
C PRO A 22 -0.81 5.08 11.70
N HIS A 23 -2.12 5.02 11.80
CA HIS A 23 -3.01 4.94 10.65
C HIS A 23 -3.11 6.29 9.92
N PHE A 24 -3.43 6.27 8.61
CA PHE A 24 -3.65 7.50 7.85
C PHE A 24 -4.74 8.41 8.45
N MET A 25 -5.75 7.81 9.08
CA MET A 25 -6.84 8.52 9.75
C MET A 25 -6.47 9.06 11.14
N ALA A 26 -5.28 8.77 11.68
CA ALA A 26 -4.92 9.07 13.07
C ALA A 26 -5.00 10.57 13.42
N ASP A 27 -4.74 11.44 12.45
CA ASP A 27 -4.72 12.90 12.66
C ASP A 27 -5.95 13.60 12.01
N LYS A 28 -6.97 12.82 11.64
CA LYS A 28 -8.25 13.35 11.12
C LYS A 28 -9.22 13.70 12.23
N GLU A 29 -10.29 14.41 11.91
CA GLU A 29 -11.32 14.76 12.88
C GLU A 29 -12.03 13.51 13.42
N LEU A 30 -12.43 13.53 14.69
CA LEU A 30 -13.06 12.38 15.35
C LEU A 30 -14.32 11.91 14.60
N VAL A 31 -15.17 12.86 14.15
CA VAL A 31 -16.39 12.54 13.40
C VAL A 31 -16.08 11.76 12.12
N GLU A 32 -14.99 12.13 11.43
CA GLU A 32 -14.55 11.46 10.21
C GLU A 32 -14.06 10.03 10.52
N LYS A 33 -13.24 9.86 11.56
CA LYS A 33 -12.78 8.53 12.00
C LYS A 33 -13.95 7.64 12.38
N GLU A 34 -14.95 8.20 13.09
CA GLU A 34 -16.10 7.44 13.55
C GLU A 34 -17.00 6.99 12.39
N ARG A 35 -17.20 7.83 11.39
CA ARG A 35 -17.91 7.45 10.15
C ARG A 35 -17.17 6.35 9.40
N TYR A 36 -15.86 6.50 9.24
CA TYR A 36 -14.98 5.49 8.63
C TYR A 36 -15.11 4.13 9.33
N LEU A 37 -14.98 4.10 10.66
CA LEU A 37 -15.03 2.88 11.47
C LEU A 37 -16.43 2.28 11.52
N THR A 38 -17.48 3.10 11.58
CA THR A 38 -18.86 2.61 11.53
C THR A 38 -19.15 1.90 10.20
N LEU A 39 -18.63 2.43 9.08
CA LEU A 39 -18.78 1.77 7.78
C LEU A 39 -18.00 0.44 7.69
N LEU A 40 -16.79 0.37 8.27
CA LEU A 40 -16.08 -0.91 8.39
C LEU A 40 -16.88 -1.92 9.24
N ALA A 41 -17.43 -1.48 10.38
CA ALA A 41 -18.22 -2.32 11.26
C ALA A 41 -19.50 -2.83 10.59
N ALA A 42 -20.17 -1.99 9.78
CA ALA A 42 -21.35 -2.38 9.01
C ALA A 42 -21.06 -3.53 8.05
N ASN A 43 -19.91 -3.50 7.38
CA ASN A 43 -19.49 -4.57 6.48
C ASN A 43 -19.27 -5.91 7.19
N LEU A 44 -18.76 -5.88 8.43
CA LEU A 44 -18.51 -7.07 9.23
C LEU A 44 -19.80 -7.71 9.75
N LEU A 45 -20.78 -6.91 10.18
CA LEU A 45 -22.06 -7.42 10.66
C LEU A 45 -22.83 -8.17 9.56
N GLU A 46 -22.76 -7.67 8.33
CA GLU A 46 -23.42 -8.26 7.15
C GLU A 46 -22.79 -9.59 6.67
N GLU A 47 -21.66 -10.04 7.24
CA GLU A 47 -21.07 -11.38 6.98
C GLU A 47 -21.60 -12.46 7.94
N GLY A 48 -22.53 -12.14 8.85
CA GLY A 48 -23.14 -13.12 9.75
C GLY A 48 -22.45 -13.25 11.11
N GLY A 49 -21.62 -12.27 11.48
CA GLY A 49 -20.97 -12.17 12.79
C GLY A 49 -19.46 -11.94 12.67
N LEU A 50 -18.87 -11.41 13.74
CA LEU A 50 -17.43 -11.15 13.79
C LEU A 50 -16.68 -12.37 14.32
N THR A 51 -15.66 -12.79 13.59
CA THR A 51 -14.68 -13.79 14.05
C THR A 51 -13.62 -13.15 14.95
N GLU A 52 -12.93 -13.94 15.76
CA GLU A 52 -11.86 -13.44 16.63
C GLU A 52 -10.74 -12.69 15.87
N PRO A 53 -10.23 -13.16 14.72
CA PRO A 53 -9.22 -12.41 13.95
C PRO A 53 -9.73 -11.06 13.45
N GLN A 54 -11.02 -10.97 13.09
CA GLN A 54 -11.65 -9.70 12.68
C GLN A 54 -11.76 -8.72 13.84
N VAL A 55 -12.22 -9.18 15.01
CA VAL A 55 -12.31 -8.35 16.22
C VAL A 55 -10.93 -7.79 16.55
N ARG A 56 -9.93 -8.67 16.61
CA ARG A 56 -8.56 -8.30 16.97
C ARG A 56 -7.96 -7.30 15.99
N LEU A 57 -8.10 -7.55 14.68
CA LEU A 57 -7.61 -6.63 13.67
C LEU A 57 -8.32 -5.27 13.75
N PHE A 58 -9.63 -5.26 13.98
CA PHE A 58 -10.38 -4.03 14.15
C PHE A 58 -9.91 -3.24 15.37
N GLU A 59 -9.63 -3.90 16.50
CA GLU A 59 -9.08 -3.25 17.70
C GLU A 59 -7.68 -2.67 17.45
N MET A 60 -6.84 -3.34 16.67
CA MET A 60 -5.56 -2.77 16.23
C MET A 60 -5.75 -1.53 15.36
N LEU A 61 -6.76 -1.51 14.48
CA LEU A 61 -7.12 -0.34 13.70
C LEU A 61 -7.60 0.82 14.60
N LEU A 62 -8.43 0.55 15.61
CA LEU A 62 -8.85 1.56 16.59
C LEU A 62 -7.65 2.22 17.27
N ARG A 63 -6.72 1.40 17.78
CA ARG A 63 -5.50 1.89 18.44
C ARG A 63 -4.63 2.71 17.49
N SER A 64 -4.40 2.23 16.27
CA SER A 64 -3.60 2.94 15.27
C SER A 64 -4.23 4.26 14.80
N MET A 65 -5.56 4.40 14.90
CA MET A 65 -6.29 5.65 14.64
C MET A 65 -6.43 6.57 15.86
N LYS A 66 -5.86 6.19 17.02
CA LYS A 66 -5.99 6.91 18.31
C LYS A 66 -7.45 7.03 18.74
N ILE A 67 -8.19 5.92 18.66
CA ILE A 67 -9.59 5.84 19.08
C ILE A 67 -9.68 5.11 20.41
N GLU A 68 -10.31 5.77 21.39
CA GLU A 68 -10.54 5.23 22.72
C GLU A 68 -11.84 4.40 22.82
N ARG A 69 -12.80 4.65 21.93
CA ARG A 69 -14.08 3.94 21.96
C ARG A 69 -13.91 2.48 21.51
N PRO A 70 -14.53 1.53 22.20
CA PRO A 70 -14.42 0.11 21.86
C PRO A 70 -15.16 -0.23 20.57
N LEU A 71 -14.81 -1.36 19.93
CA LEU A 71 -15.51 -1.90 18.76
C LEU A 71 -17.04 -1.98 18.96
N ALA A 72 -17.49 -2.36 20.16
CA ALA A 72 -18.92 -2.44 20.49
C ALA A 72 -19.69 -1.12 20.24
N PHE A 73 -19.04 0.02 20.44
CA PHE A 73 -19.63 1.33 20.13
C PHE A 73 -19.95 1.44 18.64
N TYR A 74 -19.01 1.06 17.76
CA TYR A 74 -19.18 1.14 16.31
C TYR A 74 -20.23 0.15 15.81
N LEU A 75 -20.27 -1.06 16.36
CA LEU A 75 -21.31 -2.05 16.04
C LEU A 75 -22.71 -1.54 16.38
N GLN A 76 -22.88 -0.85 17.51
CA GLN A 76 -24.15 -0.23 17.88
C GLN A 76 -24.53 0.94 16.94
N GLN A 77 -23.55 1.69 16.46
CA GLN A 77 -23.78 2.81 15.54
C GLN A 77 -24.26 2.34 14.16
N VAL A 78 -23.96 1.10 13.74
CA VAL A 78 -24.46 0.54 12.48
C VAL A 78 -26.00 0.57 12.42
N ALA A 79 -26.70 0.40 13.54
CA ALA A 79 -28.16 0.46 13.57
C ALA A 79 -28.75 1.83 13.20
N LYS A 80 -27.92 2.89 13.22
CA LYS A 80 -28.29 4.25 12.82
C LYS A 80 -27.94 4.56 11.36
N LEU A 81 -27.11 3.72 10.73
CA LEU A 81 -26.64 3.92 9.37
C LEU A 81 -27.80 3.82 8.38
N ASP A 82 -28.30 4.98 7.96
CA ASP A 82 -29.30 5.10 6.92
C ASP A 82 -28.67 5.52 5.58
N LYS A 83 -29.51 5.67 4.55
CA LYS A 83 -29.05 6.08 3.21
C LYS A 83 -28.36 7.45 3.22
N LYS A 84 -28.80 8.39 4.05
CA LYS A 84 -28.23 9.74 4.13
C LYS A 84 -26.86 9.68 4.81
N GLU A 85 -26.75 9.00 5.95
CA GLU A 85 -25.49 8.80 6.66
C GLU A 85 -24.46 8.06 5.80
N LEU A 86 -24.90 7.04 5.05
CA LEU A 86 -24.06 6.32 4.09
C LEU A 86 -23.56 7.26 2.98
N PHE A 87 -24.45 8.07 2.39
CA PHE A 87 -24.07 9.02 1.35
C PHE A 87 -23.05 10.04 1.85
N GLU A 88 -23.28 10.62 3.03
CA GLU A 88 -22.34 11.56 3.65
C GLU A 88 -20.99 10.90 3.95
N THR A 89 -20.99 9.68 4.49
CA THR A 89 -19.76 8.93 4.78
C THR A 89 -18.97 8.64 3.51
N LEU A 90 -19.63 8.14 2.46
CA LEU A 90 -18.97 7.87 1.18
C LEU A 90 -18.46 9.15 0.50
N SER A 91 -19.17 10.26 0.64
CA SER A 91 -18.74 11.56 0.10
C SER A 91 -17.44 12.01 0.77
N VAL A 92 -17.39 11.98 2.11
CA VAL A 92 -16.18 12.30 2.88
C VAL A 92 -15.02 11.36 2.53
N LEU A 93 -15.30 10.07 2.29
CA LEU A 93 -14.28 9.12 1.87
C LEU A 93 -13.68 9.50 0.51
N LYS A 94 -14.52 9.84 -0.47
CA LYS A 94 -14.12 10.17 -1.84
C LYS A 94 -13.27 11.42 -1.99
N ASP A 95 -13.32 12.35 -1.03
CA ASP A 95 -12.60 13.62 -1.11
C ASP A 95 -11.06 13.48 -1.18
N ASN A 96 -10.52 12.32 -0.81
CA ASN A 96 -9.08 12.07 -0.80
C ASN A 96 -8.75 10.63 -1.21
N SER A 97 -7.93 10.45 -2.24
CA SER A 97 -7.55 9.12 -2.74
C SER A 97 -6.83 8.26 -1.70
N SER A 98 -5.98 8.85 -0.85
CA SER A 98 -5.31 8.12 0.24
C SER A 98 -6.30 7.60 1.28
N LYS A 99 -7.37 8.36 1.54
CA LYS A 99 -8.46 7.96 2.44
C LYS A 99 -9.24 6.79 1.87
N VAL A 100 -9.57 6.85 0.58
CA VAL A 100 -10.19 5.74 -0.15
C VAL A 100 -9.30 4.49 -0.12
N HIS A 101 -8.02 4.62 -0.46
CA HIS A 101 -7.10 3.48 -0.47
C HIS A 101 -6.98 2.84 0.91
N SER A 102 -6.84 3.66 1.95
CA SER A 102 -6.84 3.22 3.34
C SER A 102 -8.12 2.46 3.68
N PHE A 103 -9.30 3.04 3.43
CA PHE A 103 -10.59 2.39 3.69
C PHE A 103 -10.73 1.05 2.96
N MET A 104 -10.45 1.04 1.67
CA MET A 104 -10.58 -0.16 0.85
C MET A 104 -9.60 -1.24 1.29
N PHE A 105 -8.36 -0.88 1.64
CA PHE A 105 -7.38 -1.85 2.11
C PHE A 105 -7.77 -2.45 3.47
N ASP A 106 -8.15 -1.61 4.44
CA ASP A 106 -8.61 -2.05 5.76
C ASP A 106 -9.83 -2.97 5.66
N LEU A 107 -10.80 -2.60 4.82
CA LEU A 107 -11.98 -3.41 4.54
C LEU A 107 -11.61 -4.77 3.94
N MET A 108 -10.72 -4.79 2.95
CA MET A 108 -10.27 -6.03 2.32
C MET A 108 -9.54 -6.94 3.31
N MET A 109 -8.64 -6.38 4.14
CA MET A 109 -7.95 -7.12 5.19
C MET A 109 -8.94 -7.71 6.20
N LEU A 110 -9.86 -6.89 6.72
CA LEU A 110 -10.89 -7.32 7.68
C LEU A 110 -11.79 -8.42 7.12
N LEU A 111 -12.26 -8.31 5.87
CA LEU A 111 -13.14 -9.32 5.32
C LEU A 111 -12.40 -10.63 4.97
N ARG A 112 -11.08 -10.58 4.73
CA ARG A 112 -10.28 -11.73 4.27
C ARG A 112 -9.43 -12.40 5.34
N ILE A 113 -9.19 -11.76 6.49
CA ILE A 113 -8.34 -12.30 7.55
C ILE A 113 -8.84 -13.65 8.09
N SER A 114 -10.14 -13.90 7.96
CA SER A 114 -10.80 -15.13 8.41
C SER A 114 -11.07 -16.13 7.29
N GLY A 115 -10.57 -15.87 6.08
CA GLY A 115 -10.63 -16.80 4.95
C GLY A 115 -11.25 -16.21 3.69
N ALA A 116 -11.86 -17.08 2.88
CA ALA A 116 -12.48 -16.69 1.62
C ALA A 116 -13.77 -15.87 1.84
N LEU A 117 -14.00 -14.90 0.96
CA LEU A 117 -15.22 -14.07 1.01
C LEU A 117 -16.43 -14.89 0.59
N SER A 118 -17.55 -14.67 1.27
CA SER A 118 -18.85 -15.10 0.76
C SER A 118 -19.19 -14.38 -0.57
N LYS A 119 -20.10 -14.94 -1.37
CA LYS A 119 -20.57 -14.28 -2.60
C LYS A 119 -21.16 -12.89 -2.32
N ASN A 120 -21.89 -12.76 -1.21
CA ASN A 120 -22.49 -11.49 -0.80
C ASN A 120 -21.42 -10.50 -0.35
N GLY A 121 -20.43 -10.94 0.44
CA GLY A 121 -19.29 -10.13 0.84
C GLY A 121 -18.48 -9.62 -0.34
N LEU A 122 -18.22 -10.49 -1.33
CA LEU A 122 -17.55 -10.10 -2.57
C LEU A 122 -18.36 -9.04 -3.34
N ASN A 123 -19.66 -9.24 -3.51
CA ASN A 123 -20.52 -8.28 -4.20
C ASN A 123 -20.56 -6.92 -3.49
N ARG A 124 -20.63 -6.90 -2.15
CA ARG A 124 -20.61 -5.64 -1.37
C ARG A 124 -19.27 -4.92 -1.48
N LEU A 125 -18.16 -5.66 -1.45
CA LEU A 125 -16.83 -5.12 -1.66
C LEU A 125 -16.69 -4.52 -3.07
N GLN A 126 -17.19 -5.22 -4.10
CA GLN A 126 -17.19 -4.74 -5.48
C GLN A 126 -18.03 -3.46 -5.66
N GLN A 127 -19.19 -3.38 -5.02
CA GLN A 127 -20.01 -2.17 -5.06
C GLN A 127 -19.32 -0.97 -4.40
N GLN A 128 -18.71 -1.17 -3.23
CA GLN A 128 -17.93 -0.11 -2.57
C GLN A 128 -16.70 0.28 -3.37
N ALA A 129 -15.99 -0.68 -3.96
CA ALA A 129 -14.87 -0.41 -4.85
C ALA A 129 -15.32 0.40 -6.07
N ALA A 130 -16.41 0.03 -6.74
CA ALA A 130 -16.94 0.76 -7.89
C ALA A 130 -17.41 2.18 -7.53
N LEU A 131 -17.88 2.39 -6.30
CA LEU A 131 -18.24 3.72 -5.83
C LEU A 131 -17.00 4.55 -5.50
N LEU A 132 -16.04 4.01 -4.75
CA LEU A 132 -14.96 4.78 -4.14
C LEU A 132 -13.70 4.88 -5.03
N LEU A 133 -13.40 3.83 -5.81
CA LEU A 133 -12.22 3.75 -6.65
C LEU A 133 -12.57 4.12 -8.09
N ASN A 134 -11.88 5.14 -8.61
CA ASN A 134 -12.13 5.67 -9.94
C ASN A 134 -11.29 4.99 -11.04
N ASN A 135 -10.43 4.03 -10.68
CA ASN A 135 -9.55 3.30 -11.60
C ASN A 135 -9.42 1.83 -11.18
N ASN A 136 -9.54 0.93 -12.17
CA ASN A 136 -9.30 -0.51 -12.03
C ASN A 136 -7.88 -0.84 -11.56
N ASP A 137 -6.87 -0.05 -11.91
CA ASP A 137 -5.49 -0.30 -11.49
C ASP A 137 -5.34 -0.23 -9.97
N SER A 138 -6.03 0.73 -9.32
CA SER A 138 -6.05 0.83 -7.86
C SER A 138 -6.69 -0.39 -7.22
N ILE A 139 -7.79 -0.90 -7.78
CA ILE A 139 -8.46 -2.12 -7.29
C ILE A 139 -7.50 -3.31 -7.39
N ARG A 140 -6.87 -3.51 -8.55
CA ARG A 140 -5.93 -4.61 -8.78
C ARG A 140 -4.74 -4.54 -7.83
N ARG A 141 -4.16 -3.36 -7.64
CA ARG A 141 -3.01 -3.12 -6.76
C ARG A 141 -3.32 -3.36 -5.29
N LEU A 142 -4.44 -2.84 -4.79
CA LEU A 142 -4.87 -3.08 -3.41
C LEU A 142 -5.18 -4.58 -3.18
N SER A 143 -5.81 -5.23 -4.16
CA SER A 143 -6.07 -6.67 -4.13
C SER A 143 -4.78 -7.48 -4.04
N PHE A 144 -3.80 -7.16 -4.90
CA PHE A 144 -2.50 -7.80 -4.88
C PHE A 144 -1.80 -7.63 -3.53
N LEU A 145 -1.72 -6.41 -3.01
CA LEU A 145 -1.05 -6.11 -1.73
C LEU A 145 -1.74 -6.84 -0.55
N CYS A 146 -3.06 -6.89 -0.53
CA CYS A 146 -3.84 -7.62 0.47
C CYS A 146 -3.54 -9.12 0.41
N LEU A 147 -3.59 -9.73 -0.78
CA LEU A 147 -3.27 -11.15 -0.96
C LEU A 147 -1.81 -11.46 -0.63
N LYS A 148 -0.87 -10.56 -0.94
CA LYS A 148 0.54 -10.71 -0.60
C LYS A 148 0.77 -10.77 0.91
N LEU A 149 0.02 -9.98 1.70
CA LEU A 149 0.08 -10.03 3.16
C LEU A 149 -0.59 -11.27 3.74
N LEU A 150 -1.74 -11.68 3.20
CA LEU A 150 -2.54 -12.77 3.77
C LEU A 150 -2.09 -14.18 3.37
N ASN A 151 -1.51 -14.35 2.18
CA ASN A 151 -1.14 -15.67 1.63
C ASN A 151 0.38 -15.86 1.51
N ASP A 152 1.18 -15.03 2.21
CA ASP A 152 2.64 -14.99 2.11
C ASP A 152 3.21 -14.81 0.69
N GLY A 153 2.37 -14.43 -0.29
CA GLY A 153 2.74 -14.27 -1.70
C GLY A 153 2.66 -15.54 -2.56
N ILE A 154 2.18 -16.67 -2.01
CA ILE A 154 2.09 -17.92 -2.77
C ILE A 154 1.05 -17.79 -3.90
N GLY A 155 1.49 -18.02 -5.14
CA GLY A 155 0.62 -18.08 -6.32
C GLY A 155 0.22 -16.74 -6.92
N LEU A 156 0.83 -15.63 -6.49
CA LEU A 156 0.64 -14.31 -7.12
C LEU A 156 1.78 -14.02 -8.09
N ASP A 157 1.45 -13.70 -9.34
CA ASP A 157 2.43 -13.20 -10.29
C ASP A 157 2.66 -11.70 -10.05
N ALA A 158 3.77 -11.37 -9.38
CA ALA A 158 4.14 -10.00 -9.07
C ALA A 158 4.35 -9.13 -10.33
N GLU A 159 4.75 -9.74 -11.46
CA GLU A 159 5.00 -9.03 -12.71
C GLU A 159 3.72 -8.46 -13.34
N GLU A 160 2.56 -9.12 -13.15
CA GLU A 160 1.27 -8.64 -13.67
C GLU A 160 0.85 -7.29 -13.05
N PHE A 161 1.30 -7.03 -11.82
CA PHE A 161 0.93 -5.84 -11.04
C PHE A 161 2.05 -4.79 -10.96
N ALA A 162 3.16 -5.05 -11.65
CA ALA A 162 4.31 -4.19 -11.67
C ALA A 162 4.07 -2.94 -12.50
N ASP A 163 4.50 -1.79 -11.97
CA ASP A 163 4.66 -0.55 -12.71
C ASP A 163 6.12 -0.42 -13.16
N ASP A 164 6.32 0.07 -14.39
CA ASP A 164 7.64 0.48 -14.87
C ASP A 164 8.06 1.81 -14.22
N VAL A 165 9.20 1.81 -13.53
CA VAL A 165 9.91 3.05 -13.21
C VAL A 165 10.73 3.43 -14.43
N ARG A 166 10.33 4.51 -15.09
CA ARG A 166 10.97 5.05 -16.29
C ARG A 166 11.85 6.25 -15.96
N VAL A 167 12.90 6.43 -16.74
CA VAL A 167 13.81 7.57 -16.57
C VAL A 167 13.20 8.82 -17.19
N ALA A 168 12.66 9.75 -16.40
CA ALA A 168 12.05 10.98 -16.92
C ALA A 168 13.01 12.18 -16.92
N ARG A 169 13.15 12.76 -18.13
CA ARG A 169 13.72 14.05 -18.59
C ARG A 169 15.00 14.62 -17.96
N TYR A 170 16.00 14.67 -18.84
CA TYR A 170 17.09 15.63 -18.94
C TYR A 170 16.61 17.08 -18.78
N GLU A 171 16.92 17.72 -17.65
CA GLU A 171 16.96 19.18 -17.53
C GLU A 171 18.41 19.63 -17.62
N ARG A 172 18.86 19.90 -18.85
CA ARG A 172 20.20 20.37 -19.23
C ARG A 172 21.33 19.39 -18.96
N ALA A 173 22.25 19.28 -19.93
CA ALA A 173 23.63 18.91 -19.67
C ALA A 173 24.15 19.98 -18.72
N ILE A 174 24.05 19.70 -17.44
CA ILE A 174 24.71 20.53 -16.46
C ILE A 174 26.18 20.13 -16.54
N GLY A 175 26.90 20.73 -17.49
CA GLY A 175 28.36 20.71 -17.51
C GLY A 175 28.99 21.26 -16.22
N LYS A 176 28.17 21.78 -15.28
CA LYS A 176 28.55 22.19 -13.92
C LYS A 176 27.46 21.96 -12.87
N ARG A 177 27.55 20.88 -12.08
CA ARG A 177 26.84 20.59 -10.80
C ARG A 177 25.70 21.55 -10.38
N PRO A 178 24.44 21.12 -10.30
CA PRO A 178 23.36 21.93 -9.72
C PRO A 178 23.61 22.20 -8.22
N ILE A 179 23.50 23.48 -7.83
CA ILE A 179 23.87 24.01 -6.50
C ILE A 179 22.93 23.50 -5.38
N TRP A 180 21.72 23.06 -5.72
CA TRP A 180 20.69 22.60 -4.78
C TRP A 180 20.77 21.11 -4.42
N LEU A 181 21.70 20.34 -5.00
CA LEU A 181 21.92 18.93 -4.64
C LEU A 181 22.99 18.80 -3.53
N VAL A 182 22.53 18.49 -2.31
CA VAL A 182 23.34 18.51 -1.07
C VAL A 182 24.10 17.19 -0.82
N SER A 183 23.78 16.08 -1.49
CA SER A 183 24.52 14.82 -1.31
C SER A 183 24.60 14.01 -2.61
N TYR A 184 25.81 13.61 -2.99
CA TYR A 184 26.05 12.63 -4.06
C TYR A 184 26.17 11.25 -3.43
N ASP A 185 25.36 10.32 -3.92
CA ASP A 185 25.84 8.96 -4.06
C ASP A 185 25.93 8.69 -5.57
N ILE A 186 27.15 8.73 -6.11
CA ILE A 186 27.44 8.38 -7.50
C ILE A 186 27.41 6.86 -7.58
N PHE A 187 26.28 6.27 -7.94
CA PHE A 187 26.21 4.81 -8.02
C PHE A 187 26.45 4.30 -9.45
N PRO A 188 27.42 3.38 -9.65
CA PRO A 188 27.58 2.66 -10.92
C PRO A 188 26.48 1.61 -11.17
N LYS A 189 25.60 1.37 -10.18
CA LYS A 189 24.47 0.43 -10.20
C LYS A 189 23.28 1.10 -9.50
N MET A 190 22.04 0.66 -9.72
CA MET A 190 20.95 1.15 -8.87
C MET A 190 21.22 0.80 -7.40
N PRO A 191 20.89 1.69 -6.44
CA PRO A 191 21.18 1.49 -5.02
C PRO A 191 20.24 0.50 -4.32
N TYR A 192 19.23 0.01 -5.04
CA TYR A 192 18.21 -0.87 -4.46
C TYR A 192 18.43 -2.32 -4.89
N SER A 193 17.83 -3.26 -4.17
CA SER A 193 17.78 -4.68 -4.52
C SER A 193 16.34 -5.16 -4.76
N PRO A 194 16.13 -6.22 -5.56
CA PRO A 194 14.84 -6.92 -5.59
C PRO A 194 14.34 -7.25 -4.18
N GLY A 195 13.05 -6.98 -3.93
CA GLY A 195 12.40 -7.14 -2.63
C GLY A 195 12.53 -5.93 -1.70
N GLU A 196 13.39 -4.95 -2.01
CA GLU A 196 13.60 -3.78 -1.16
C GLU A 196 12.41 -2.81 -1.22
N PHE A 197 12.01 -2.30 -0.05
CA PHE A 197 11.05 -1.21 0.04
C PHE A 197 11.74 0.13 -0.16
N VAL A 198 11.19 0.94 -1.05
CA VAL A 198 11.69 2.28 -1.37
C VAL A 198 10.60 3.29 -1.05
N GLY A 199 10.90 4.23 -0.15
CA GLY A 199 10.04 5.40 0.08
C GLY A 199 10.11 6.39 -1.10
N PRO A 200 9.16 7.33 -1.24
CA PRO A 200 9.20 8.33 -2.29
C PRO A 200 10.53 9.09 -2.29
N LYS A 201 11.33 8.92 -3.34
CA LYS A 201 12.68 9.50 -3.41
C LYS A 201 13.08 9.73 -4.86
N SER A 202 13.68 10.88 -5.11
CA SER A 202 14.46 11.10 -6.34
C SER A 202 15.91 10.73 -6.12
N ILE A 203 16.47 9.95 -7.05
CA ILE A 203 17.91 9.72 -7.13
C ILE A 203 18.44 10.33 -8.43
N VAL A 204 19.73 10.67 -8.44
CA VAL A 204 20.41 11.15 -9.63
C VAL A 204 21.47 10.13 -10.01
N VAL A 205 21.42 9.65 -11.26
CA VAL A 205 22.35 8.66 -11.80
C VAL A 205 23.23 9.34 -12.84
N TYR A 206 24.54 9.10 -12.77
CA TYR A 206 25.49 9.54 -13.78
C TYR A 206 25.72 8.44 -14.81
N THR A 207 25.57 8.79 -16.08
CA THR A 207 25.76 7.89 -17.23
C THR A 207 27.04 8.25 -17.97
N LYS A 208 28.07 7.40 -17.85
CA LYS A 208 29.40 7.61 -18.45
C LYS A 208 29.37 7.67 -19.99
N GLU A 209 28.54 6.87 -20.63
CA GLU A 209 28.47 6.73 -22.10
C GLU A 209 28.12 8.04 -22.82
N ILE A 210 27.37 8.91 -22.16
CA ILE A 210 26.88 10.18 -22.70
C ILE A 210 27.29 11.38 -21.84
N ASP A 211 28.17 11.15 -20.85
CA ASP A 211 28.63 12.14 -19.87
C ASP A 211 27.52 13.03 -19.31
N ALA A 212 26.47 12.42 -18.76
CA ALA A 212 25.27 13.15 -18.32
C ALA A 212 24.68 12.63 -17.00
N TYR A 213 23.96 13.51 -16.30
CA TYR A 213 23.17 13.20 -15.12
C TYR A 213 21.70 13.03 -15.47
N ARG A 214 21.03 12.04 -14.85
CA ARG A 214 19.60 11.77 -15.04
C ARG A 214 18.92 11.62 -13.69
N GLN A 215 17.75 12.23 -13.54
CA GLN A 215 16.93 12.08 -12.34
C GLN A 215 15.96 10.92 -12.52
N LEU A 216 15.83 10.10 -11.48
CA LEU A 216 14.88 9.00 -11.41
C LEU A 216 14.00 9.22 -10.18
N PHE A 217 12.69 9.17 -10.37
CA PHE A 217 11.73 9.24 -9.29
C PHE A 217 11.25 7.83 -8.94
N PHE A 218 11.54 7.38 -7.73
CA PHE A 218 10.91 6.20 -7.15
C PHE A 218 9.67 6.65 -6.39
N PRO A 219 8.47 6.16 -6.76
CA PRO A 219 7.31 6.26 -5.89
C PRO A 219 7.54 5.40 -4.63
N ARG A 220 6.62 5.48 -3.67
CA ARG A 220 6.58 4.49 -2.58
C ARG A 220 6.32 3.11 -3.19
N CYS A 221 7.26 2.18 -3.10
CA CYS A 221 7.15 0.91 -3.80
C CYS A 221 7.99 -0.23 -3.19
N ILE A 222 7.75 -1.44 -3.68
CA ILE A 222 8.63 -2.60 -3.52
C ILE A 222 9.31 -2.86 -4.86
N VAL A 223 10.63 -2.94 -4.88
CA VAL A 223 11.39 -3.23 -6.11
C VAL A 223 11.20 -4.71 -6.46
N LEU A 224 10.82 -5.01 -7.70
CA LEU A 224 10.72 -6.39 -8.19
C LEU A 224 11.99 -6.80 -8.91
N SER A 225 12.38 -6.00 -9.89
CA SER A 225 13.57 -6.23 -10.68
C SER A 225 14.18 -4.89 -11.07
N ILE A 226 15.49 -4.94 -11.29
CA ILE A 226 16.26 -3.79 -11.71
C ILE A 226 16.88 -4.18 -13.04
N CYS A 227 16.46 -3.50 -14.10
CA CYS A 227 16.93 -3.78 -15.44
C CYS A 227 18.48 -3.65 -15.58
N ALA A 228 19.16 -3.03 -14.59
CA ALA A 228 20.61 -2.92 -14.45
C ALA A 228 21.39 -4.17 -14.14
N GLN A 229 20.76 -5.09 -13.41
CA GLN A 229 21.45 -6.26 -12.89
C GLN A 229 21.20 -7.48 -13.78
N ASP A 230 20.08 -7.50 -14.50
CA ASP A 230 19.65 -8.65 -15.30
C ASP A 230 20.17 -8.61 -16.76
N GLU A 231 20.51 -7.44 -17.29
CA GLU A 231 21.13 -7.30 -18.62
C GLU A 231 22.26 -6.26 -18.61
N ASP A 232 23.35 -6.57 -19.30
CA ASP A 232 24.57 -5.76 -19.37
C ASP A 232 24.24 -4.35 -19.90
N TRP A 233 24.07 -3.39 -18.97
CA TRP A 233 23.64 -2.01 -19.22
C TRP A 233 24.47 -1.21 -20.22
N ARG A 234 25.61 -1.77 -20.65
CA ARG A 234 26.54 -1.22 -21.63
C ARG A 234 26.02 -1.29 -23.07
N GLY A 235 25.02 -2.14 -23.35
CA GLY A 235 24.48 -2.35 -24.70
C GLY A 235 23.42 -1.33 -25.12
N TYR A 236 22.73 -0.72 -24.16
CA TYR A 236 21.75 0.33 -24.42
C TYR A 236 22.43 1.69 -24.34
N ALA A 237 23.23 2.02 -25.36
CA ALA A 237 23.80 3.36 -25.51
C ALA A 237 22.65 4.39 -25.44
N TRP A 238 22.55 5.08 -24.31
CA TRP A 238 21.40 5.90 -23.90
C TRP A 238 21.23 7.20 -24.70
N GLY A 239 21.96 7.36 -25.81
CA GLY A 239 22.03 8.56 -26.63
C GLY A 239 20.85 8.79 -27.57
N ALA A 240 19.98 7.80 -27.81
CA ALA A 240 18.87 7.96 -28.76
C ALA A 240 17.67 7.01 -28.55
N VAL A 241 17.54 6.34 -27.40
CA VAL A 241 16.48 5.35 -27.22
C VAL A 241 15.32 5.96 -26.45
N PHE A 242 14.59 6.85 -27.13
CA PHE A 242 13.15 6.70 -27.03
C PHE A 242 12.83 5.37 -27.73
N ASP A 243 11.97 4.53 -27.16
CA ASP A 243 11.46 3.39 -27.94
C ASP A 243 10.86 3.91 -29.26
N GLN A 244 10.55 3.04 -30.23
CA GLN A 244 9.89 3.46 -31.49
C GLN A 244 8.58 4.26 -31.26
N ARG A 245 8.10 4.36 -30.01
CA ARG A 245 6.89 5.06 -29.56
C ARG A 245 7.19 6.34 -28.77
N GLY A 246 8.43 6.78 -28.64
CA GLY A 246 8.76 8.05 -27.96
C GLY A 246 8.89 7.97 -26.44
N LEU A 247 8.93 6.78 -25.82
CA LEU A 247 8.96 6.64 -24.36
C LEU A 247 10.37 6.51 -23.80
N PRO A 248 10.64 7.05 -22.59
CA PRO A 248 11.90 6.81 -21.92
C PRO A 248 12.04 5.33 -21.51
N PRO A 249 13.29 4.90 -21.28
CA PRO A 249 13.59 3.53 -20.94
C PRO A 249 13.18 3.15 -19.52
N VAL A 250 12.91 1.86 -19.34
CA VAL A 250 12.59 1.23 -18.06
C VAL A 250 13.88 1.00 -17.28
N ALA A 251 13.91 1.48 -16.04
CA ALA A 251 15.07 1.39 -15.16
C ALA A 251 14.90 0.34 -14.06
N ALA A 252 13.66 0.17 -13.59
CA ALA A 252 13.27 -0.86 -12.63
C ALA A 252 11.78 -1.17 -12.82
N LYS A 253 11.37 -2.38 -12.45
CA LYS A 253 9.96 -2.73 -12.26
C LYS A 253 9.66 -2.76 -10.78
N VAL A 254 8.54 -2.15 -10.39
CA VAL A 254 8.19 -1.98 -8.98
C VAL A 254 6.72 -2.23 -8.75
N ILE A 255 6.36 -2.66 -7.54
CA ILE A 255 4.96 -2.65 -7.09
C ILE A 255 4.77 -1.40 -6.26
N THR A 256 4.03 -0.43 -6.79
CA THR A 256 3.74 0.79 -6.04
C THR A 256 2.82 0.50 -4.87
N ILE A 257 3.04 1.20 -3.76
CA ILE A 257 2.20 1.14 -2.57
C ILE A 257 1.44 2.46 -2.51
N PRO A 258 0.11 2.44 -2.68
CA PRO A 258 -0.68 3.66 -2.63
C PRO A 258 -0.52 4.39 -1.29
N ASP A 259 -0.62 5.72 -1.33
CA ASP A 259 -0.74 6.50 -0.11
C ASP A 259 -2.00 6.09 0.67
N GLY A 260 -1.94 6.23 2.00
CA GLY A 260 -3.01 5.81 2.91
C GLY A 260 -2.72 4.51 3.67
N LEU A 261 -1.83 3.66 3.16
CA LEU A 261 -1.53 2.34 3.74
C LEU A 261 -0.48 2.39 4.88
N ASN A 262 -0.35 3.52 5.58
CA ASN A 262 0.76 3.79 6.51
C ASN A 262 0.88 2.77 7.64
N SER A 263 -0.25 2.35 8.22
CA SER A 263 -0.32 1.33 9.29
C SER A 263 0.23 -0.02 8.86
N TRP A 264 0.13 -0.34 7.57
CA TRP A 264 0.49 -1.62 6.96
C TRP A 264 1.92 -1.63 6.42
N LEU A 265 2.55 -0.45 6.25
CA LEU A 265 3.90 -0.34 5.69
C LEU A 265 4.92 -1.27 6.35
N PRO A 266 5.02 -1.35 7.70
CA PRO A 266 6.03 -2.19 8.33
C PRO A 266 5.93 -3.67 7.93
N LEU A 267 4.72 -4.15 7.60
CA LEU A 267 4.48 -5.53 7.19
C LEU A 267 4.95 -5.82 5.76
N PHE A 268 5.06 -4.79 4.91
CA PHE A 268 5.66 -4.92 3.59
C PHE A 268 7.19 -4.90 3.63
N VAL A 269 7.79 -4.24 4.64
CA VAL A 269 9.25 -4.05 4.77
C VAL A 269 9.92 -5.21 5.50
N ASN A 270 9.25 -5.81 6.50
CA ASN A 270 9.84 -6.81 7.40
C ASN A 270 9.84 -8.26 6.85
N LYS A 271 10.24 -8.48 5.61
CA LYS A 271 10.62 -9.83 5.11
C LYS A 271 12.12 -10.03 4.91
N ALA A 272 12.96 -9.03 5.20
CA ALA A 272 14.42 -9.16 5.22
C ALA A 272 14.92 -9.26 6.68
N ASN A 273 14.81 -10.46 7.27
CA ASN A 273 15.65 -11.04 8.35
C ASN A 273 14.92 -12.19 9.09
N ARG A 274 14.44 -13.19 8.35
CA ARG A 274 14.29 -14.57 8.86
C ARG A 274 14.70 -15.54 7.77
#